data_AF-A0A3B4VRX3-F1
#
_entry.id   AF-A0A3B4VRX3-F1
#
_cell.length_a   1.000
_cell.length_b   1.000
_cell.length_c   1.000
_cell.angle_alpha   90.00
_cell.angle_beta   90.00
_cell.angle_gamma   90.00
#
_symmetry.space_group_name_H-M   'P 1'
#
loop_
_entity.id
_entity.type
_entity.pdbx_description
1 polymer ?
#
loop_
_entity_poly.entity_id
_entity_poly.type
_entity_poly.pdbx_seq_one_letter_code
_entity_poly.pdbx_strand_id
1 'polypeptide(L)'
;MTEVQATVEFSVELHKFYNVDLFQRGFYQIRASLKVPPRVPHKVETSLLHPGGSDLAFPASVQDDVICSKTFQILYKNEEVVVNDVLLFKVMMLLDEKKVEESLNDMDFQLFLDLYFTDGDYT
;
A
#
# COMPACT_ATOMS: atom_id res chain seq x y z
N MET A 1 6.48 -34.70 5.82
CA MET A 1 6.52 -33.43 5.10
C MET A 1 6.65 -32.38 6.17
N THR A 2 7.78 -31.68 6.21
CA THR A 2 8.02 -30.63 7.21
C THR A 2 7.64 -29.31 6.58
N GLU A 3 6.79 -28.55 7.24
CA GLU A 3 6.43 -27.21 6.82
C GLU A 3 7.23 -26.19 7.63
N VAL A 4 7.64 -25.11 6.98
CA VAL A 4 8.26 -23.95 7.61
C VAL A 4 7.41 -22.72 7.35
N GLN A 5 7.30 -21.83 8.34
CA GLN A 5 6.67 -20.53 8.16
C GLN A 5 7.70 -19.54 7.64
N ALA A 6 7.48 -19.01 6.43
CA ALA A 6 8.24 -17.90 5.88
C ALA A 6 7.48 -16.59 6.06
N THR A 7 8.20 -15.50 6.28
CA THR A 7 7.65 -14.15 6.37
C THR A 7 8.38 -13.24 5.40
N VAL A 8 7.63 -12.53 4.56
CA VAL A 8 8.15 -11.51 3.64
C VAL A 8 7.48 -10.18 3.98
N GLU A 9 8.27 -9.13 4.18
CA GLU A 9 7.77 -7.79 4.51
C GLU A 9 8.15 -6.81 3.38
N PHE A 10 7.15 -6.06 2.91
CA PHE A 10 7.31 -4.96 1.96
C PHE A 10 7.02 -3.65 2.69
N SER A 11 7.96 -2.70 2.59
CA SER A 11 7.78 -1.34 3.07
C SER A 11 7.71 -0.40 1.86
N VAL A 12 6.61 0.34 1.74
CA VAL A 12 6.36 1.28 0.65
C VAL A 12 6.29 2.68 1.23
N GLU A 13 7.30 3.49 0.95
CA GLU A 13 7.37 4.88 1.39
C GLU A 13 6.87 5.83 0.30
N LEU A 14 5.69 6.41 0.54
CA LEU A 14 5.12 7.47 -0.29
C LEU A 14 5.68 8.81 0.19
N HIS A 15 6.84 9.23 -0.33
CA HIS A 15 7.48 10.48 0.10
C HIS A 15 6.77 11.73 -0.45
N LYS A 16 6.80 11.91 -1.78
CA LYS A 16 6.24 13.09 -2.46
C LYS A 16 5.42 12.69 -3.68
N PHE A 17 4.32 13.39 -3.89
CA PHE A 17 3.52 13.31 -5.10
C PHE A 17 3.83 14.50 -6.00
N TYR A 18 4.27 14.24 -7.23
CA TYR A 18 4.53 15.27 -8.24
C TYR A 18 3.42 15.26 -9.27
N ASN A 19 2.59 16.30 -9.29
CA ASN A 19 1.56 16.44 -10.30
C ASN A 19 2.17 16.88 -11.64
N VAL A 20 2.32 15.97 -12.60
CA VAL A 20 2.82 16.31 -13.94
C VAL A 20 1.75 17.06 -14.75
N ASP A 21 0.55 16.47 -14.88
CA ASP A 21 -0.48 17.00 -15.77
C ASP A 21 -1.92 16.63 -15.40
N LEU A 22 -2.19 16.22 -14.15
CA LEU A 22 -3.57 15.95 -13.71
C LEU A 22 -4.46 17.16 -14.03
N PHE A 23 -5.53 16.89 -14.78
CA PHE A 23 -6.44 17.91 -15.28
C PHE A 23 -7.50 18.32 -14.26
N GLN A 24 -7.75 17.44 -13.28
CA GLN A 24 -8.76 17.64 -12.25
C GLN A 24 -8.11 18.26 -11.02
N ARG A 25 -8.76 19.29 -10.47
CA ARG A 25 -8.37 19.88 -9.18
C ARG A 25 -9.25 19.26 -8.12
N GLY A 26 -8.68 18.97 -6.96
CA GLY A 26 -9.44 18.40 -5.85
C GLY A 26 -8.56 17.55 -4.96
N PHE A 27 -9.20 16.56 -4.34
CA PHE A 27 -8.57 15.71 -3.35
C PHE A 27 -8.21 14.37 -3.96
N TYR A 28 -7.03 13.91 -3.60
CA TYR A 28 -6.42 12.69 -4.09
C TYR A 28 -6.03 11.80 -2.92
N GLN A 29 -6.08 10.49 -3.18
CA GLN A 29 -5.63 9.46 -2.24
C GLN A 29 -4.98 8.34 -3.03
N ILE A 30 -3.82 7.88 -2.57
CA ILE A 30 -3.20 6.67 -3.09
C ILE A 30 -3.71 5.50 -2.27
N ARG A 31 -4.16 4.44 -2.93
CA ARG A 31 -4.54 3.18 -2.29
C ARG A 31 -3.59 2.09 -2.73
N ALA A 32 -3.02 1.40 -1.76
CA ALA A 32 -2.05 0.35 -1.98
C ALA A 32 -2.63 -1.00 -1.55
N SER A 33 -2.42 -2.03 -2.35
CA SER A 33 -2.76 -3.41 -1.97
C SER A 33 -1.70 -4.38 -2.48
N LEU A 34 -1.53 -5.51 -1.78
CA LEU A 34 -0.60 -6.56 -2.16
C LEU A 34 -1.38 -7.83 -2.50
N LYS A 35 -1.21 -8.32 -3.73
CA LYS A 35 -1.78 -9.58 -4.16
C LYS A 35 -0.72 -10.67 -4.12
N VAL A 36 -1.10 -11.80 -3.52
CA VAL A 36 -0.28 -13.00 -3.41
C VAL A 36 -1.02 -14.15 -4.11
N PRO A 37 -0.35 -14.98 -4.92
CA PRO A 37 -1.01 -16.12 -5.57
C PRO A 37 -1.62 -17.10 -4.54
N PRO A 38 -2.88 -17.57 -4.74
CA PRO A 38 -3.58 -18.43 -3.77
C PRO A 38 -3.06 -19.88 -3.72
N ARG A 39 -2.07 -20.23 -4.55
CA ARG A 39 -1.50 -21.58 -4.64
C ARG A 39 -0.70 -22.01 -3.40
N VAL A 40 -0.31 -21.05 -2.56
CA VAL A 40 0.36 -21.32 -1.28
C VAL A 40 -0.49 -20.73 -0.16
N PRO A 41 -0.80 -21.49 0.91
CA PRO A 41 -1.48 -20.96 2.09
C PRO A 41 -0.72 -19.77 2.67
N HIS A 42 -1.39 -18.63 2.76
CA HIS A 42 -0.77 -17.39 3.23
C HIS A 42 -1.78 -16.53 3.99
N LYS A 43 -1.24 -15.60 4.78
CA LYS A 43 -1.95 -14.49 5.40
C LYS A 43 -1.20 -13.20 5.08
N VAL A 44 -1.92 -12.18 4.62
CA VAL A 44 -1.41 -10.82 4.47
C VAL A 44 -1.84 -10.02 5.70
N GLU A 45 -0.92 -9.25 6.25
CA GLU A 45 -1.19 -8.25 7.28
C GLU A 45 -0.75 -6.88 6.78
N THR A 46 -1.59 -5.88 6.99
CA THR A 46 -1.39 -4.51 6.55
C THR A 46 -1.27 -3.60 7.76
N SER A 47 -0.30 -2.69 7.74
CA SER A 47 -0.11 -1.72 8.82
C SER A 47 0.57 -0.44 8.33
N LEU A 48 0.52 0.61 9.14
CA LEU A 48 1.21 1.88 8.90
C LEU A 48 2.37 1.98 9.90
N LEU A 49 3.57 2.31 9.42
CA LEU A 49 4.74 2.49 10.32
C LEU A 49 4.54 3.69 11.25
N HIS A 50 3.98 4.77 10.70
CA HIS A 50 3.62 5.98 11.42
C HIS A 50 2.18 6.34 11.03
N PRO A 51 1.15 5.80 11.71
CA PRO A 51 -0.22 6.26 11.52
C PRO A 51 -0.20 7.77 11.75
N GLY A 52 -0.52 8.55 10.70
CA GLY A 52 -0.28 9.99 10.67
C GLY A 52 -0.80 10.72 11.91
N GLY A 53 -0.11 11.81 12.29
CA GLY A 53 -0.47 12.62 13.44
C GLY A 53 -1.94 13.09 13.40
N SER A 54 -2.56 13.10 14.58
CA SER A 54 -3.97 13.37 14.89
C SER A 54 -4.63 14.63 14.27
N ASP A 55 -3.89 15.46 13.53
CA ASP A 55 -4.33 16.80 13.10
C ASP A 55 -4.86 16.85 11.66
N LEU A 56 -4.83 15.74 10.92
CA LEU A 56 -5.39 15.67 9.56
C LEU A 56 -6.85 15.22 9.58
N ALA A 57 -7.70 15.84 8.76
CA ALA A 57 -9.11 15.45 8.62
C ALA A 57 -9.26 14.01 8.06
N PHE A 58 -8.35 13.60 7.17
CA PHE A 58 -8.33 12.26 6.56
C PHE A 58 -6.90 11.72 6.55
N PRO A 59 -6.42 11.14 7.67
CA PRO A 59 -5.08 10.57 7.76
C PRO A 59 -4.97 9.26 6.98
N ALA A 60 -3.75 8.75 6.81
CA ALA A 60 -3.54 7.41 6.28
C ALA A 60 -4.27 6.38 7.14
N SER A 61 -4.86 5.37 6.50
CA SER A 61 -5.68 4.36 7.18
C SER A 61 -5.54 3.00 6.51
N VAL A 62 -5.83 1.95 7.28
CA VAL A 62 -5.93 0.58 6.78
C VAL A 62 -7.41 0.22 6.72
N GLN A 63 -7.87 -0.25 5.57
CA GLN A 63 -9.23 -0.73 5.32
C GLN A 63 -9.11 -2.14 4.74
N ASP A 64 -9.38 -3.15 5.56
CA ASP A 64 -9.11 -4.55 5.24
C ASP A 64 -7.64 -4.77 4.81
N ASP A 65 -7.40 -5.29 3.62
CA ASP A 65 -6.07 -5.52 3.04
C ASP A 65 -5.56 -4.35 2.17
N VAL A 66 -6.26 -3.20 2.21
CA VAL A 66 -5.90 -2.00 1.46
C VAL A 66 -5.39 -0.93 2.41
N ILE A 67 -4.23 -0.36 2.09
CA ILE A 67 -3.66 0.76 2.83
C ILE A 67 -3.89 2.04 2.03
N CYS A 68 -4.67 2.95 2.60
CA CYS A 68 -4.96 4.26 2.04
C CYS A 68 -3.95 5.28 2.59
N SER A 69 -3.33 6.05 1.71
CA SER A 69 -2.57 7.25 2.11
C SER A 69 -3.49 8.27 2.77
N LYS A 70 -2.89 9.26 3.43
CA LYS A 70 -3.61 10.48 3.76
C LYS A 70 -4.19 11.10 2.50
N THR A 71 -5.31 11.79 2.64
CA THR A 71 -5.84 12.59 1.54
C THR A 71 -4.99 13.84 1.36
N PHE A 72 -4.66 14.17 0.11
CA PHE A 72 -3.89 15.36 -0.23
C PHE A 72 -4.56 16.13 -1.36
N GLN A 73 -4.38 17.46 -1.37
CA GLN A 73 -5.02 18.34 -2.35
C GLN A 73 -4.05 18.66 -3.49
N ILE A 74 -4.58 18.71 -4.72
CA ILE A 74 -3.87 19.20 -5.90
C ILE A 74 -4.70 20.31 -6.55
N LEU A 75 -4.09 21.46 -6.77
CA LEU A 75 -4.69 22.66 -7.34
C LEU A 75 -4.05 23.06 -8.68
N TYR A 76 -2.75 22.82 -8.84
CA TYR A 76 -2.00 23.31 -10.00
C TYR A 76 -1.18 22.21 -10.67
N LYS A 77 -0.88 22.40 -11.96
CA LYS A 77 0.09 21.58 -12.69
C LYS A 77 1.49 21.84 -12.15
N ASN A 78 2.34 20.82 -12.18
CA ASN A 78 3.71 20.83 -11.62
C ASN A 78 3.75 21.12 -10.11
N GLU A 79 2.65 20.88 -9.40
CA GLU A 79 2.59 20.97 -7.95
C GLU A 79 3.24 19.74 -7.32
N GLU A 80 3.97 19.96 -6.22
CA GLU A 80 4.56 18.91 -5.41
C GLU A 80 3.89 18.89 -4.03
N VAL A 81 3.43 17.71 -3.62
CA VAL A 81 2.77 17.52 -2.32
C VAL A 81 3.51 16.47 -1.52
N VAL A 82 3.87 16.81 -0.28
CA VAL A 82 4.52 15.87 0.64
C VAL A 82 3.47 14.90 1.19
N VAL A 83 3.66 13.60 0.95
CA VAL A 83 2.77 12.52 1.42
C VAL A 83 3.29 11.96 2.74
N ASN A 84 4.54 11.50 2.80
CA ASN A 84 5.22 10.93 3.97
C ASN A 84 4.46 9.80 4.68
N ASP A 85 3.75 8.96 3.93
CA ASP A 85 3.12 7.77 4.48
C ASP A 85 3.98 6.54 4.21
N VAL A 86 4.17 5.69 5.22
CA VAL A 86 4.92 4.43 5.10
C VAL A 86 3.98 3.27 5.32
N LEU A 87 3.72 2.54 4.24
CA LEU A 87 2.78 1.44 4.16
C LEU A 87 3.54 0.12 4.32
N LEU A 88 3.07 -0.76 5.20
CA LEU A 88 3.72 -2.04 5.51
C LEU A 88 2.80 -3.19 5.13
N PHE A 89 3.29 -4.07 4.27
CA PHE A 89 2.63 -5.34 3.95
C PHE A 89 3.49 -6.48 4.45
N LYS A 90 2.90 -7.37 5.25
CA LYS A 90 3.56 -8.55 5.80
C LYS A 90 2.84 -9.79 5.31
N VAL A 91 3.55 -10.63 4.55
CA VAL A 91 3.03 -11.91 4.06
C VAL A 91 3.64 -13.03 4.88
N MET A 92 2.79 -13.78 5.57
CA MET A 92 3.18 -15.01 6.26
C MET A 92 2.65 -16.20 5.47
N MET A 93 3.53 -17.15 5.16
CA MET A 93 3.21 -18.27 4.28
C MET A 93 3.81 -19.58 4.78
N LEU A 94 3.13 -20.69 4.51
CA LEU A 94 3.60 -22.03 4.85
C LEU A 94 4.23 -22.68 3.62
N LEU A 95 5.51 -23.04 3.73
CA LEU A 95 6.31 -23.60 2.64
C LEU A 95 6.86 -24.98 3.00
N ASP A 96 7.12 -25.80 1.98
CA ASP A 96 7.88 -27.04 2.14
C ASP A 96 9.34 -26.69 2.46
N GLU A 97 9.86 -27.23 3.57
CA GLU A 97 11.25 -27.04 4.04
C GLU A 97 12.29 -27.26 2.92
N LYS A 98 12.05 -28.19 2.00
CA LYS A 98 12.99 -28.54 0.93
C LYS A 98 12.90 -27.65 -0.31
N LYS A 99 11.85 -26.84 -0.41
CA LYS A 99 11.52 -26.03 -1.60
C LYS A 99 11.30 -24.56 -1.29
N VAL A 100 11.80 -24.08 -0.15
CA VAL A 100 11.60 -22.68 0.29
C VAL A 100 12.04 -21.69 -0.81
N GLU A 101 13.25 -21.86 -1.34
CA GLU A 101 13.81 -20.96 -2.37
C GLU A 101 13.01 -21.01 -3.68
N GLU A 102 12.72 -22.20 -4.20
CA GLU A 102 11.91 -22.39 -5.41
C GLU A 102 10.51 -21.77 -5.24
N SER A 103 9.87 -22.04 -4.10
CA SER A 103 8.52 -21.55 -3.81
C SER A 103 8.47 -20.03 -3.69
N LEU A 104 9.47 -19.41 -3.06
CA LEU A 104 9.59 -17.95 -2.97
C LEU A 104 9.91 -17.30 -4.31
N ASN A 105 10.81 -17.87 -5.10
CA ASN A 105 11.14 -17.36 -6.44
C ASN A 105 9.94 -17.44 -7.38
N ASP A 106 9.11 -18.47 -7.22
CA ASP A 106 7.88 -18.59 -7.96
C ASP A 106 6.85 -17.56 -7.52
N MET A 107 6.87 -17.08 -6.26
CA MET A 107 5.87 -16.12 -5.77
C MET A 107 5.86 -14.84 -6.60
N ASP A 108 4.77 -14.65 -7.33
CA ASP A 108 4.48 -13.44 -8.10
C ASP A 108 3.77 -12.41 -7.22
N PHE A 109 4.51 -11.81 -6.28
CA PHE A 109 3.99 -10.72 -5.44
C PHE A 109 3.68 -9.51 -6.29
N GLN A 110 2.42 -9.06 -6.30
CA GLN A 110 1.99 -7.91 -7.09
C GLN A 110 1.53 -6.78 -6.18
N LEU A 111 2.29 -5.68 -6.16
CA LEU A 111 1.92 -4.45 -5.48
C LEU A 111 1.11 -3.56 -6.43
N PHE A 112 -0.09 -3.17 -6.01
CA PHE A 112 -0.95 -2.23 -6.72
C PHE A 112 -0.91 -0.88 -6.01
N LEU A 113 -0.81 0.20 -6.79
CA LEU A 113 -0.86 1.58 -6.33
C LEU A 113 -1.85 2.34 -7.22
N ASP A 114 -3.04 2.55 -6.69
CA ASP A 114 -4.14 3.20 -7.40
C ASP A 114 -4.28 4.65 -6.92
N LEU A 115 -4.47 5.58 -7.86
CA LEU A 115 -4.74 6.98 -7.55
C LEU A 115 -6.23 7.28 -7.65
N TYR A 116 -6.84 7.60 -6.51
CA TYR A 116 -8.25 7.99 -6.41
C TYR A 116 -8.39 9.50 -6.38
N PHE A 117 -9.50 9.99 -6.93
CA PHE A 117 -9.87 11.40 -6.99
C PHE A 117 -11.28 11.61 -6.43
N THR A 118 -11.48 12.73 -5.73
CA THR A 118 -12.79 13.27 -5.37
C THR A 118 -12.74 14.81 -5.41
N ASP A 119 -13.83 15.44 -5.86
CA ASP A 119 -13.95 16.89 -6.03
C ASP A 119 -14.25 17.65 -4.73
N GLY A 120 -14.56 16.96 -3.63
CA GLY A 120 -14.73 17.54 -2.29
C GLY A 120 -16.17 17.84 -1.90
N ASP A 121 -17.17 17.41 -2.68
CA ASP A 121 -18.59 17.50 -2.31
C ASP A 121 -18.96 16.43 -1.25
N TYR A 122 -18.46 16.62 -0.03
CA TYR A 122 -19.01 15.99 1.17
C TYR A 122 -20.05 16.93 1.79
N THR A 123 -21.18 17.13 1.12
CA THR A 123 -22.39 17.69 1.75
C THR A 123 -23.17 16.62 2.48
#